data_AF-T0RYZ9-F1
#
_entry.id   AF-T0RYZ9-F1
#
_cell.length_a   1.000
_cell.length_b   1.000
_cell.length_c   1.000
_cell.angle_alpha   90.00
_cell.angle_beta   90.00
_cell.angle_gamma   90.00
#
_symmetry.space_group_name_H-M   'P 1'
#
loop_
_entity.id
_entity.type
_entity.pdbx_description
1 polymer ?
#
loop_
_entity_poly.entity_id
_entity_poly.type
_entity_poly.pdbx_seq_one_letter_code
_entity_poly.pdbx_strand_id
1 'polypeptide(L)'
;MAKWTFLTALASSALSLHASVAQTPCANTDPFEIYETTPCGNNPTPAPATTTLTFCAYNRQALSEYNGDIFTDVVRTNKNEQFVYSPSAMTLVSESNGQCLDAYLDGNGAYQLHTYQCMEGNGNQKWVYNTNARRIEHGTHQGLCVVGGSAGTKARVEPCSQSLLQYFSDCKGSSSVSVHLQTCYTDSWLSEYDTGLYADKLRNNANENFAYDPVAQTLQVGSNGQCLDAFSTGDGKFGLHTYACDAKNSNQKWILQDKLVKHATFNNLCLDADPTDNSHKAQVWDCTAYNKNQCWNILRV
;
A
#
# COMPACT_ATOMS: atom_id res chain seq x y z
N MET A 1 -2.05 -39.57 55.11
CA MET A 1 -2.40 -38.56 56.13
C MET A 1 -3.47 -37.66 55.54
N ALA A 2 -4.58 -37.51 56.29
CA ALA A 2 -5.58 -36.44 56.31
C ALA A 2 -6.13 -35.90 54.95
N LYS A 3 -7.37 -36.27 54.59
CA LYS A 3 -8.66 -35.56 54.86
C LYS A 3 -8.97 -34.47 53.82
N TRP A 4 -9.91 -34.78 52.91
CA TRP A 4 -10.69 -33.79 52.16
C TRP A 4 -12.17 -33.98 52.49
N THR A 5 -12.76 -32.90 53.01
CA THR A 5 -14.12 -32.83 53.56
C THR A 5 -15.12 -32.53 52.45
N PHE A 6 -16.27 -33.22 52.49
CA PHE A 6 -17.46 -32.91 51.70
C PHE A 6 -18.04 -31.54 52.07
N LEU A 7 -18.46 -30.76 51.07
CA LEU A 7 -19.55 -29.81 51.23
C LEU A 7 -20.53 -29.95 50.05
N THR A 8 -21.73 -30.38 50.38
CA THR A 8 -22.95 -30.29 49.59
C THR A 8 -23.50 -28.85 49.64
N ALA A 9 -23.97 -28.33 48.51
CA ALA A 9 -24.85 -27.18 48.48
C ALA A 9 -25.92 -27.37 47.39
N LEU A 10 -27.16 -27.09 47.79
CA LEU A 10 -28.43 -27.40 47.14
C LEU A 10 -28.69 -26.55 45.89
N ALA A 11 -29.43 -27.16 44.96
CA ALA A 11 -30.10 -26.50 43.86
C ALA A 11 -31.24 -25.59 44.34
N SER A 12 -31.45 -24.46 43.65
CA SER A 12 -32.75 -23.79 43.59
C SER A 12 -32.91 -23.07 42.26
N SER A 13 -33.84 -23.60 41.48
CA SER A 13 -34.29 -23.11 40.19
C SER A 13 -35.24 -21.94 40.37
N ALA A 14 -35.06 -20.87 39.60
CA ALA A 14 -36.07 -19.82 39.43
C ALA A 14 -36.39 -19.66 37.94
N LEU A 15 -37.52 -20.25 37.52
CA LEU A 15 -38.19 -19.91 36.27
C LEU A 15 -38.79 -18.51 36.39
N SER A 16 -38.42 -17.59 35.49
CA SER A 16 -39.17 -16.34 35.29
C SER A 16 -40.07 -16.48 34.07
N LEU A 17 -41.39 -16.56 34.31
CA LEU A 17 -42.40 -16.39 33.26
C LEU A 17 -42.38 -14.93 32.80
N HIS A 18 -42.05 -14.69 31.53
CA HIS A 18 -42.41 -13.43 30.87
C HIS A 18 -43.81 -13.58 30.31
N ALA A 19 -44.74 -12.78 30.85
CA ALA A 19 -46.08 -12.62 30.30
C ALA A 19 -45.99 -12.00 28.90
N SER A 20 -46.48 -12.73 27.90
CA SER A 20 -46.73 -12.22 26.56
C SER A 20 -47.86 -11.18 26.64
N VAL A 21 -47.54 -9.93 26.30
CA VAL A 21 -48.56 -8.90 26.06
C VAL A 21 -49.15 -9.17 24.69
N ALA A 22 -50.36 -9.72 24.65
CA ALA A 22 -51.12 -9.84 23.41
C ALA A 22 -51.47 -8.44 22.91
N GLN A 23 -50.82 -8.02 21.82
CA GLN A 23 -51.19 -6.79 21.13
C GLN A 23 -52.46 -7.03 20.30
N THR A 24 -53.44 -6.16 20.50
CA THR A 24 -54.70 -6.10 19.77
C THR A 24 -54.44 -5.87 18.28
N PRO A 25 -54.99 -6.69 17.36
CA PRO A 25 -54.88 -6.42 15.93
C PRO A 25 -55.73 -5.20 15.58
N CYS A 26 -55.17 -4.28 14.80
CA CYS A 26 -55.94 -3.21 14.18
C CYS A 26 -57.00 -3.83 13.27
N ALA A 27 -58.27 -3.55 13.54
CA ALA A 27 -59.36 -3.92 12.65
C ALA A 27 -59.13 -3.24 11.29
N ASN A 28 -59.00 -4.03 10.22
CA ASN A 28 -59.16 -3.49 8.88
C ASN A 28 -59.99 -4.44 8.02
N THR A 29 -60.95 -3.82 7.33
CA THR A 29 -62.06 -4.43 6.61
C THR A 29 -61.76 -4.54 5.13
N ASP A 30 -60.81 -5.39 4.74
CA ASP A 30 -60.67 -5.81 3.34
C ASP A 30 -60.54 -7.34 3.26
N PRO A 31 -61.56 -8.04 2.72
CA PRO A 31 -61.59 -9.50 2.69
C PRO A 31 -60.76 -10.14 1.55
N PHE A 32 -59.97 -9.40 0.76
CA PHE A 32 -59.27 -9.98 -0.40
C PHE A 32 -57.78 -9.69 -0.59
N GLU A 33 -57.09 -8.98 0.32
CA GLU A 33 -55.63 -8.82 0.25
C GLU A 33 -54.90 -9.76 1.21
N ILE A 34 -54.25 -10.80 0.67
CA ILE A 34 -53.32 -11.64 1.43
C ILE A 34 -51.94 -10.98 1.37
N TYR A 35 -51.67 -10.06 2.30
CA TYR A 35 -50.30 -9.61 2.56
C TYR A 35 -49.68 -10.40 3.72
N GLU A 36 -48.49 -10.91 3.47
CA GLU A 36 -47.58 -11.48 4.45
C GLU A 36 -47.36 -10.45 5.57
N THR A 37 -47.85 -10.73 6.76
CA THR A 37 -47.77 -9.83 7.92
C THR A 37 -46.32 -9.74 8.41
N THR A 38 -45.53 -8.86 7.80
CA THR A 38 -44.24 -8.44 8.35
C THR A 38 -44.47 -7.41 9.45
N PRO A 39 -43.91 -7.58 10.66
CA PRO A 39 -44.01 -6.56 11.70
C PRO A 39 -43.34 -5.26 11.21
N CYS A 40 -44.08 -4.15 11.21
CA CYS A 40 -43.52 -2.82 11.02
C CYS A 40 -42.60 -2.49 12.19
N GLY A 41 -41.29 -2.66 12.01
CA GLY A 41 -40.34 -2.31 13.06
C GLY A 41 -38.95 -2.85 12.84
N ASN A 42 -38.30 -2.44 11.74
CA ASN A 42 -36.84 -2.29 11.69
C ASN A 42 -36.56 -1.15 10.72
N ASN A 43 -35.98 -0.06 11.22
CA ASN A 43 -35.37 0.96 10.38
C ASN A 43 -34.38 0.23 9.46
N PRO A 44 -34.39 0.43 8.13
CA PRO A 44 -33.43 -0.24 7.26
C PRO A 44 -32.01 0.13 7.75
N THR A 45 -31.24 -0.89 8.12
CA THR A 45 -29.82 -0.73 8.45
C THR A 45 -29.17 0.08 7.32
N PRO A 46 -28.49 1.21 7.62
CA PRO A 46 -27.85 2.01 6.59
C PRO A 46 -26.96 1.12 5.73
N ALA A 47 -27.06 1.27 4.40
CA ALA A 47 -26.19 0.55 3.49
C ALA A 47 -24.72 0.78 3.90
N PRO A 48 -23.86 -0.25 3.86
CA PRO A 48 -22.44 -0.10 4.15
C PRO A 48 -21.84 1.07 3.36
N ALA A 49 -21.09 1.94 4.05
CA ALA A 49 -20.35 2.99 3.36
C ALA A 49 -19.31 2.34 2.44
N THR A 50 -19.36 2.66 1.15
CA THR A 50 -18.41 2.16 0.16
C THR A 50 -17.71 3.32 -0.56
N THR A 51 -16.55 3.05 -1.14
CA THR A 51 -15.82 4.03 -1.94
C THR A 51 -15.12 3.32 -3.10
N THR A 52 -15.30 3.85 -4.32
CA THR A 52 -14.52 3.41 -5.47
C THR A 52 -13.13 4.02 -5.42
N LEU A 53 -12.11 3.18 -5.46
CA LEU A 53 -10.71 3.57 -5.43
C LEU A 53 -9.97 3.01 -6.65
N THR A 54 -8.98 3.76 -7.13
CA THR A 54 -7.97 3.27 -8.06
C THR A 54 -6.66 3.20 -7.28
N PHE A 55 -6.18 2.00 -6.97
CA PHE A 55 -5.00 1.83 -6.11
C PHE A 55 -3.72 1.95 -6.94
N CYS A 56 -2.98 3.04 -6.74
CA CYS A 56 -1.66 3.27 -7.34
C CYS A 56 -0.55 2.86 -6.38
N ALA A 57 0.38 2.06 -6.91
CA ALA A 57 1.67 1.80 -6.29
C ALA A 57 2.54 3.08 -6.23
N TYR A 58 3.67 3.02 -5.52
CA TYR A 58 4.61 4.15 -5.38
C TYR A 58 5.16 4.70 -6.71
N ASN A 59 5.20 3.86 -7.75
CA ASN A 59 5.63 4.21 -9.11
C ASN A 59 4.45 4.63 -10.01
N ARG A 60 3.28 4.88 -9.41
CA ARG A 60 2.02 5.25 -10.05
C ARG A 60 1.51 4.24 -11.07
N GLN A 61 1.79 2.97 -10.85
CA GLN A 61 1.11 1.89 -11.57
C GLN A 61 -0.12 1.44 -10.78
N ALA A 62 -1.26 1.32 -11.46
CA ALA A 62 -2.51 0.91 -10.86
C ALA A 62 -2.58 -0.61 -10.70
N LEU A 63 -3.21 -1.07 -9.61
CA LEU A 63 -3.80 -2.41 -9.60
C LEU A 63 -4.90 -2.47 -10.66
N SER A 64 -4.86 -3.51 -11.49
CA SER A 64 -5.78 -3.69 -12.61
C SER A 64 -6.21 -5.15 -12.72
N GLU A 65 -7.51 -5.38 -12.80
CA GLU A 65 -8.06 -6.70 -13.13
C GLU A 65 -7.93 -6.99 -14.63
N TYR A 66 -7.59 -8.22 -14.96
CA TYR A 66 -7.68 -8.73 -16.33
C TYR A 66 -7.89 -10.23 -16.35
N ASN A 67 -9.05 -10.66 -16.86
CA ASN A 67 -9.41 -12.06 -17.03
C ASN A 67 -9.33 -12.88 -15.72
N GLY A 68 -9.76 -12.27 -14.62
CA GLY A 68 -9.73 -12.86 -13.28
C GLY A 68 -8.40 -12.70 -12.54
N ASP A 69 -7.31 -12.35 -13.20
CA ASP A 69 -6.03 -12.07 -12.55
C ASP A 69 -5.91 -10.59 -12.14
N ILE A 70 -5.02 -10.30 -11.18
CA ILE A 70 -4.68 -8.92 -10.79
C ILE A 70 -3.27 -8.59 -11.23
N PHE A 71 -3.13 -7.49 -11.97
CA PHE A 71 -1.87 -6.96 -12.45
C PHE A 71 -1.57 -5.61 -11.81
N THR A 72 -0.30 -5.22 -11.89
CA THR A 72 0.13 -3.83 -11.74
C THR A 72 0.41 -3.29 -13.14
N ASP A 73 -0.21 -2.17 -13.54
CA ASP A 73 -0.09 -1.65 -14.90
C ASP A 73 -0.21 -0.12 -14.97
N VAL A 74 0.09 0.46 -16.13
CA VAL A 74 -0.08 1.90 -16.37
C VAL A 74 -1.54 2.32 -16.21
N VAL A 75 -1.76 3.48 -15.60
CA VAL A 75 -3.10 4.04 -15.38
C VAL A 75 -3.75 4.39 -16.72
N ARG A 76 -4.93 3.81 -17.00
CA ARG A 76 -5.77 4.05 -18.17
C ARG A 76 -7.16 4.55 -17.83
N THR A 77 -7.48 4.71 -16.54
CA THR A 77 -8.75 5.27 -16.04
C THR A 77 -9.99 4.48 -16.49
N ASN A 78 -9.86 3.16 -16.57
CA ASN A 78 -10.96 2.27 -16.94
C ASN A 78 -11.49 1.50 -15.71
N LYS A 79 -12.55 0.70 -15.91
CA LYS A 79 -13.17 -0.09 -14.83
C LYS A 79 -12.29 -1.21 -14.29
N ASN A 80 -11.32 -1.68 -15.07
CA ASN A 80 -10.38 -2.72 -14.62
C ASN A 80 -9.50 -2.24 -13.49
N GLU A 81 -9.24 -0.93 -13.42
CA GLU A 81 -8.40 -0.30 -12.41
C GLU A 81 -9.21 0.22 -11.20
N GLN A 82 -10.51 -0.08 -11.15
CA GLN A 82 -11.43 0.46 -10.15
C GLN A 82 -11.94 -0.65 -9.24
N PHE A 83 -11.81 -0.42 -7.92
CA PHE A 83 -12.26 -1.34 -6.89
C PHE A 83 -13.20 -0.63 -5.93
N VAL A 84 -14.38 -1.20 -5.70
CA VAL A 84 -15.30 -0.76 -4.66
C VAL A 84 -14.82 -1.34 -3.33
N TYR A 85 -14.30 -0.47 -2.47
CA TYR A 85 -13.89 -0.81 -1.11
C TYR A 85 -15.05 -0.66 -0.13
N SER A 86 -15.32 -1.70 0.65
CA SER A 86 -16.25 -1.68 1.78
C SER A 86 -15.48 -1.94 3.08
N PRO A 87 -15.27 -0.93 3.95
CA PRO A 87 -14.53 -1.12 5.21
C PRO A 87 -15.22 -2.10 6.16
N SER A 88 -16.55 -2.07 6.24
CA SER A 88 -17.31 -2.92 7.17
C SER A 88 -17.36 -4.37 6.72
N ALA A 89 -17.45 -4.62 5.40
CA ALA A 89 -17.39 -5.97 4.85
C ALA A 89 -15.94 -6.48 4.69
N MET A 90 -14.97 -5.56 4.76
CA MET A 90 -13.56 -5.76 4.43
C MET A 90 -13.40 -6.35 3.02
N THR A 91 -14.12 -5.83 2.03
CA THR A 91 -14.06 -6.36 0.66
C THR A 91 -13.55 -5.32 -0.32
N LEU A 92 -12.87 -5.80 -1.36
CA LEU A 92 -12.48 -5.06 -2.55
C LEU A 92 -13.13 -5.75 -3.74
N VAL A 93 -14.14 -5.11 -4.34
CA VAL A 93 -14.87 -5.66 -5.49
C VAL A 93 -14.38 -4.98 -6.75
N SER A 94 -13.89 -5.74 -7.72
CA SER A 94 -13.48 -5.19 -9.02
C SER A 94 -14.70 -4.69 -9.80
N GLU A 95 -14.64 -3.46 -10.30
CA GLU A 95 -15.74 -2.88 -11.09
C GLU A 95 -15.86 -3.46 -12.51
N SER A 96 -14.81 -4.08 -13.03
CA SER A 96 -14.83 -4.68 -14.37
C SER A 96 -15.68 -5.94 -14.44
N ASN A 97 -15.67 -6.77 -13.39
CA ASN A 97 -16.30 -8.08 -13.39
C ASN A 97 -17.21 -8.37 -12.17
N GLY A 98 -17.29 -7.45 -11.20
CA GLY A 98 -18.15 -7.57 -10.02
C GLY A 98 -17.69 -8.63 -9.01
N GLN A 99 -16.48 -9.16 -9.15
CA GLN A 99 -15.92 -10.19 -8.29
C GLN A 99 -15.01 -9.59 -7.20
N CYS A 100 -14.86 -10.33 -6.10
CA CYS A 100 -14.07 -9.92 -4.95
C CYS A 100 -12.60 -10.27 -5.16
N LEU A 101 -11.70 -9.37 -4.76
CA LEU A 101 -10.28 -9.68 -4.61
C LEU A 101 -10.12 -10.84 -3.62
N ASP A 102 -9.40 -11.87 -4.03
CA ASP A 102 -9.27 -13.12 -3.29
C ASP A 102 -7.79 -13.54 -3.28
N ALA A 103 -7.30 -13.96 -2.12
CA ALA A 103 -5.96 -14.54 -1.99
C ALA A 103 -6.01 -16.07 -2.09
N TYR A 104 -5.06 -16.65 -2.83
CA TYR A 104 -4.93 -18.10 -2.89
C TYR A 104 -3.46 -18.53 -2.84
N LEU A 105 -3.23 -19.79 -2.51
CA LEU A 105 -1.90 -20.40 -2.54
C LEU A 105 -1.74 -21.14 -3.88
N ASP A 106 -0.72 -20.80 -4.66
CA ASP A 106 -0.44 -21.52 -5.90
C ASP A 106 0.26 -22.86 -5.66
N GLY A 107 0.47 -23.63 -6.73
CA GLY A 107 1.12 -24.96 -6.65
C GLY A 107 2.57 -24.95 -6.17
N ASN A 108 3.22 -23.78 -6.12
CA ASN A 108 4.58 -23.61 -5.61
C ASN A 108 4.59 -23.10 -4.16
N GLY A 109 3.42 -22.92 -3.54
CA GLY A 109 3.31 -22.39 -2.18
C GLY A 109 3.49 -20.87 -2.11
N ALA A 110 3.36 -20.14 -3.22
CA ALA A 110 3.36 -18.68 -3.20
C ALA A 110 1.93 -18.13 -3.08
N TYR A 111 1.76 -17.07 -2.30
CA TYR A 111 0.47 -16.40 -2.15
C TYR A 111 0.21 -15.46 -3.34
N GLN A 112 -0.88 -15.69 -4.05
CA GLN A 112 -1.26 -14.98 -5.27
C GLN A 112 -2.60 -14.26 -5.09
N LEU A 113 -2.94 -13.43 -6.07
CA LEU A 113 -4.22 -12.71 -6.15
C LEU A 113 -4.96 -13.08 -7.43
N HIS A 114 -6.28 -13.20 -7.29
CA HIS A 114 -7.23 -13.24 -8.39
C HIS A 114 -8.52 -12.55 -7.95
N THR A 115 -9.47 -12.39 -8.86
CA THR A 115 -10.85 -12.12 -8.49
C THR A 115 -11.64 -13.42 -8.45
N TYR A 116 -12.54 -13.54 -7.49
CA TYR A 116 -13.41 -14.70 -7.36
C TYR A 116 -14.82 -14.27 -6.93
N GLN A 117 -15.80 -15.14 -7.11
CA GLN A 117 -17.18 -14.86 -6.68
C GLN A 117 -17.19 -14.40 -5.22
N CYS A 118 -17.85 -13.26 -4.97
CA CYS A 118 -17.96 -12.70 -3.63
C CYS A 118 -18.75 -13.63 -2.70
N MET A 119 -18.13 -14.02 -1.59
CA MET A 119 -18.69 -14.91 -0.59
C MET A 119 -18.44 -14.33 0.81
N GLU A 120 -19.50 -13.98 1.53
CA GLU A 120 -19.41 -13.28 2.81
C GLU A 120 -18.53 -14.01 3.85
N GLY A 121 -18.63 -15.34 3.90
CA GLY A 121 -17.86 -16.21 4.80
C GLY A 121 -16.45 -16.58 4.31
N ASN A 122 -16.03 -16.14 3.12
CA ASN A 122 -14.69 -16.45 2.63
C ASN A 122 -13.64 -15.53 3.29
N GLY A 123 -12.82 -16.12 4.17
CA GLY A 123 -11.74 -15.40 4.85
C GLY A 123 -10.65 -14.87 3.91
N ASN A 124 -10.47 -15.49 2.74
CA ASN A 124 -9.46 -15.06 1.76
C ASN A 124 -9.87 -13.82 0.95
N GLN A 125 -11.12 -13.36 1.11
CA GLN A 125 -11.66 -12.16 0.45
C GLN A 125 -11.70 -10.95 1.38
N LYS A 126 -11.06 -11.06 2.56
CA LYS A 126 -11.04 -10.00 3.56
C LYS A 126 -9.79 -9.14 3.39
N TRP A 127 -10.00 -7.85 3.12
CA TRP A 127 -8.97 -6.85 2.86
C TRP A 127 -9.27 -5.55 3.60
N VAL A 128 -8.24 -4.97 4.20
CA VAL A 128 -8.28 -3.67 4.87
C VAL A 128 -7.33 -2.73 4.14
N TYR A 129 -7.87 -1.61 3.62
CA TYR A 129 -7.00 -0.55 3.15
C TYR A 129 -6.59 0.33 4.33
N ASN A 130 -5.35 0.16 4.79
CA ASN A 130 -4.78 0.97 5.85
C ASN A 130 -4.28 2.29 5.27
N THR A 131 -5.05 3.35 5.45
CA THR A 131 -4.75 4.69 4.92
C THR A 131 -3.53 5.34 5.58
N ASN A 132 -3.22 4.99 6.84
CA ASN A 132 -2.05 5.51 7.57
C ASN A 132 -0.77 4.86 7.05
N ALA A 133 -0.76 3.52 6.94
CA ALA A 133 0.40 2.78 6.44
C ALA A 133 0.48 2.71 4.91
N ARG A 134 -0.52 3.26 4.21
CA ARG A 134 -0.65 3.25 2.75
C ARG A 134 -0.45 1.86 2.16
N ARG A 135 -1.21 0.87 2.63
CA ARG A 135 -1.11 -0.52 2.16
C ARG A 135 -2.43 -1.27 2.26
N ILE A 136 -2.58 -2.33 1.48
CA ILE A 136 -3.74 -3.22 1.50
C ILE A 136 -3.34 -4.47 2.29
N GLU A 137 -3.92 -4.61 3.48
CA GLU A 137 -3.64 -5.67 4.44
C GLU A 137 -4.70 -6.76 4.34
N HIS A 138 -4.30 -8.02 4.46
CA HIS A 138 -5.24 -9.12 4.51
C HIS A 138 -5.94 -9.15 5.89
N GLY A 139 -7.26 -9.22 5.87
CA GLY A 139 -8.13 -9.06 7.04
C GLY A 139 -8.24 -10.28 7.94
N THR A 140 -8.19 -11.49 7.37
CA THR A 140 -8.23 -12.74 8.16
C THR A 140 -6.83 -13.23 8.54
N HIS A 141 -5.94 -13.38 7.56
CA HIS A 141 -4.54 -13.73 7.75
C HIS A 141 -3.67 -12.50 8.03
N GLN A 142 -3.55 -12.13 9.31
CA GLN A 142 -2.79 -10.94 9.73
C GLN A 142 -1.31 -11.01 9.30
N GLY A 143 -0.76 -9.85 8.94
CA GLY A 143 0.64 -9.72 8.54
C GLY A 143 0.91 -10.04 7.06
N LEU A 144 -0.13 -10.29 6.25
CA LEU A 144 -0.02 -10.40 4.80
C LEU A 144 -0.51 -9.13 4.11
N CYS A 145 0.21 -8.69 3.07
CA CYS A 145 -0.04 -7.46 2.35
C CYS A 145 -0.03 -7.71 0.83
N VAL A 146 -0.84 -6.95 0.09
CA VAL A 146 -0.76 -6.90 -1.37
C VAL A 146 0.58 -6.30 -1.78
N VAL A 147 1.17 -6.85 -2.83
CA VAL A 147 2.42 -6.42 -3.44
C VAL A 147 2.20 -6.15 -4.91
N GLY A 148 2.54 -4.93 -5.33
CA GLY A 148 2.57 -4.54 -6.74
C GLY A 148 3.90 -4.88 -7.39
N GLY A 149 4.14 -4.32 -8.56
CA GLY A 149 5.38 -4.54 -9.29
C GLY A 149 5.65 -3.46 -10.33
N SER A 150 6.27 -3.88 -11.43
CA SER A 150 6.39 -3.10 -12.65
C SER A 150 5.16 -3.31 -13.54
N ALA A 151 4.96 -2.43 -14.52
CA ALA A 151 3.81 -2.50 -15.40
C ALA A 151 3.79 -3.84 -16.16
N GLY A 152 2.61 -4.48 -16.19
CA GLY A 152 2.39 -5.79 -16.80
C GLY A 152 2.71 -6.99 -15.91
N THR A 153 3.20 -6.78 -14.68
CA THR A 153 3.47 -7.87 -13.74
C THR A 153 2.23 -8.21 -12.89
N LYS A 154 2.06 -9.48 -12.52
CA LYS A 154 1.00 -9.88 -11.59
C LYS A 154 1.24 -9.29 -10.20
N ALA A 155 0.18 -8.74 -9.61
CA ALA A 155 0.17 -8.45 -8.18
C ALA A 155 0.08 -9.76 -7.40
N ARG A 156 0.63 -9.76 -6.19
CA ARG A 156 0.70 -10.96 -5.34
C ARG A 156 0.53 -10.59 -3.87
N VAL A 157 0.69 -11.57 -2.98
CA VAL A 157 0.64 -11.35 -1.54
C VAL A 157 1.97 -11.79 -0.92
N GLU A 158 2.50 -10.98 0.00
CA GLU A 158 3.71 -11.30 0.76
C GLU A 158 3.54 -10.85 2.22
N PRO A 159 4.43 -11.27 3.14
CA PRO A 159 4.52 -10.68 4.46
C PRO A 159 4.64 -9.16 4.39
N CYS A 160 3.88 -8.46 5.24
CA CYS A 160 3.92 -7.01 5.32
C CYS A 160 5.33 -6.52 5.69
N SER A 161 5.83 -5.52 4.97
CA SER A 161 7.17 -4.95 5.13
C SER A 161 7.16 -3.45 4.86
N GLN A 162 8.33 -2.79 4.95
CA GLN A 162 8.52 -1.38 4.54
C GLN A 162 8.87 -1.22 3.04
N SER A 163 8.72 -2.29 2.25
CA SER A 163 8.94 -2.24 0.80
C SER A 163 8.00 -1.26 0.12
N LEU A 164 8.54 -0.45 -0.80
CA LEU A 164 7.75 0.41 -1.67
C LEU A 164 6.76 -0.37 -2.55
N LEU A 165 7.02 -1.65 -2.84
CA LEU A 165 6.10 -2.51 -3.59
C LEU A 165 4.78 -2.78 -2.85
N GLN A 166 4.73 -2.51 -1.54
CA GLN A 166 3.51 -2.63 -0.72
C GLN A 166 2.86 -1.28 -0.43
N TYR A 167 3.37 -0.18 -1.01
CA TYR A 167 2.77 1.13 -0.89
C TYR A 167 1.62 1.27 -1.90
N PHE A 168 0.43 1.61 -1.42
CA PHE A 168 -0.75 1.90 -2.25
C PHE A 168 -1.46 3.17 -1.77
N SER A 169 -1.77 4.04 -2.74
CA SER A 169 -2.54 5.27 -2.57
C SER A 169 -3.70 5.30 -3.55
N ASP A 170 -4.71 6.14 -3.33
CA ASP A 170 -5.65 6.47 -4.40
C ASP A 170 -4.89 7.27 -5.48
N CYS A 171 -4.94 6.82 -6.73
CA CYS A 171 -4.32 7.48 -7.87
C CYS A 171 -4.77 8.94 -8.07
N LYS A 172 -5.92 9.34 -7.51
CA LYS A 172 -6.40 10.72 -7.50
C LYS A 172 -5.72 11.60 -6.45
N GLY A 173 -5.08 10.99 -5.46
CA GLY A 173 -4.39 11.68 -4.36
C GLY A 173 -2.97 12.13 -4.73
N SER A 174 -2.24 12.60 -3.73
CA SER A 174 -0.81 12.91 -3.87
C SER A 174 -0.03 11.66 -4.28
N SER A 175 0.89 11.84 -5.22
CA SER A 175 1.79 10.80 -5.70
C SER A 175 3.05 10.63 -4.86
N SER A 176 3.34 11.58 -3.95
CA SER A 176 4.62 11.59 -3.23
C SER A 176 4.70 10.55 -2.11
N VAL A 177 5.83 9.85 -2.03
CA VAL A 177 6.17 8.92 -0.94
C VAL A 177 7.49 9.33 -0.29
N SER A 178 7.52 9.37 1.04
CA SER A 178 8.75 9.62 1.79
C SER A 178 9.59 8.36 1.88
N VAL A 179 10.87 8.48 1.56
CA VAL A 179 11.84 7.38 1.53
C VAL A 179 13.14 7.76 2.23
N HIS A 180 13.80 6.74 2.77
CA HIS A 180 15.22 6.72 3.06
C HIS A 180 15.93 5.89 2.01
N LEU A 181 17.17 6.27 1.70
CA LEU A 181 18.05 5.55 0.80
C LEU A 181 19.26 5.07 1.60
N GLN A 182 19.27 3.78 1.93
CA GLN A 182 20.37 3.14 2.62
C GLN A 182 21.16 2.29 1.64
N THR A 183 22.47 2.47 1.56
CA THR A 183 23.36 1.56 0.82
C THR A 183 23.14 0.10 1.24
N CYS A 184 23.11 -0.84 0.28
CA CYS A 184 22.79 -2.24 0.57
C CYS A 184 23.84 -2.99 1.41
N TYR A 185 25.08 -2.50 1.46
CA TYR A 185 26.23 -3.26 1.96
C TYR A 185 27.03 -2.59 3.07
N THR A 186 26.92 -1.26 3.22
CA THR A 186 27.69 -0.50 4.22
C THR A 186 26.82 0.18 5.26
N ASP A 187 25.49 -0.05 5.21
CA ASP A 187 24.49 0.55 6.11
C ASP A 187 24.61 2.08 6.23
N SER A 188 25.18 2.72 5.21
CA SER A 188 25.29 4.18 5.06
C SER A 188 24.02 4.73 4.42
N TRP A 189 23.65 5.96 4.77
CA TRP A 189 22.38 6.59 4.42
C TRP A 189 22.65 7.84 3.61
N LEU A 190 21.89 8.02 2.53
CA LEU A 190 21.93 9.27 1.77
C LEU A 190 21.47 10.40 2.69
N SER A 191 22.28 11.44 2.81
CA SER A 191 22.04 12.61 3.64
C SER A 191 22.48 13.86 2.89
N GLU A 192 21.68 14.91 2.96
CA GLU A 192 22.04 16.23 2.42
C GLU A 192 22.83 17.07 3.42
N TYR A 193 23.80 17.84 2.93
CA TYR A 193 24.46 18.88 3.70
C TYR A 193 24.99 19.98 2.76
N ASP A 194 24.57 21.22 2.98
CA ASP A 194 24.99 22.40 2.22
C ASP A 194 24.90 22.17 0.70
N THR A 195 23.76 21.67 0.24
CA THR A 195 23.45 21.22 -1.12
C THR A 195 24.18 19.95 -1.59
N GLY A 196 25.25 19.53 -0.93
CA GLY A 196 25.94 18.27 -1.22
C GLY A 196 25.18 17.05 -0.72
N LEU A 197 25.45 15.88 -1.30
CA LEU A 197 24.88 14.60 -0.89
C LEU A 197 25.98 13.66 -0.44
N TYR A 198 25.70 12.90 0.61
CA TYR A 198 26.67 12.05 1.29
C TYR A 198 26.02 10.72 1.67
N ALA A 199 26.74 9.61 1.51
CA ALA A 199 26.34 8.30 2.00
C ALA A 199 27.03 8.04 3.34
N ASP A 200 26.40 8.43 4.45
CA ASP A 200 27.07 8.50 5.75
C ASP A 200 26.21 7.89 6.87
N LYS A 201 26.67 7.94 8.12
CA LYS A 201 25.91 7.47 9.28
C LYS A 201 24.55 8.16 9.38
N LEU A 202 23.53 7.38 9.74
CA LEU A 202 22.19 7.89 10.03
C LEU A 202 22.24 8.86 11.21
N ARG A 203 21.67 10.06 11.05
CA ARG A 203 21.56 11.08 12.11
C ARG A 203 20.11 11.32 12.57
N ASN A 204 19.13 10.68 11.93
CA ASN A 204 17.69 10.78 12.22
C ASN A 204 17.18 12.22 12.15
N ASN A 205 17.48 12.91 11.07
CA ASN A 205 17.02 14.27 10.82
C ASN A 205 16.45 14.44 9.40
N ALA A 206 15.99 15.66 9.08
CA ALA A 206 15.32 15.95 7.82
C ALA A 206 16.21 15.76 6.57
N ASN A 207 17.54 15.73 6.75
CA ASN A 207 18.50 15.62 5.66
C ASN A 207 18.53 14.20 5.06
N GLU A 208 18.05 13.19 5.79
CA GLU A 208 17.95 11.81 5.32
C GLU A 208 16.58 11.48 4.71
N ASN A 209 15.59 12.38 4.84
CA ASN A 209 14.22 12.18 4.38
C ASN A 209 14.05 12.70 2.96
N PHE A 210 13.73 11.84 2.00
CA PHE A 210 13.47 12.25 0.61
C PHE A 210 12.03 11.96 0.21
N ALA A 211 11.28 12.95 -0.26
CA ALA A 211 9.98 12.76 -0.87
C ALA A 211 10.15 12.47 -2.36
N TYR A 212 9.86 11.24 -2.77
CA TYR A 212 9.82 10.83 -4.17
C TYR A 212 8.44 11.10 -4.77
N ASP A 213 8.36 11.90 -5.84
CA ASP A 213 7.17 12.03 -6.66
C ASP A 213 7.36 11.28 -7.99
N PRO A 214 6.65 10.16 -8.26
CA PRO A 214 6.76 9.42 -9.50
C PRO A 214 6.18 10.15 -10.73
N VAL A 215 5.34 11.18 -10.55
CA VAL A 215 4.77 11.98 -11.65
C VAL A 215 5.78 13.03 -12.09
N ALA A 216 6.27 13.83 -11.14
CA ALA A 216 7.33 14.79 -11.40
C ALA A 216 8.69 14.11 -11.60
N GLN A 217 8.84 12.85 -11.18
CA GLN A 217 10.08 12.09 -11.12
C GLN A 217 11.16 12.79 -10.29
N THR A 218 10.77 13.47 -9.20
CA THR A 218 11.71 14.25 -8.38
C THR A 218 11.93 13.57 -7.03
N LEU A 219 13.13 13.75 -6.46
CA LEU A 219 13.46 13.39 -5.07
C LEU A 219 13.74 14.68 -4.30
N GLN A 220 12.77 15.17 -3.53
CA GLN A 220 12.90 16.38 -2.73
C GLN A 220 13.39 16.04 -1.33
N VAL A 221 14.50 16.64 -0.88
CA VAL A 221 14.99 16.43 0.49
C VAL A 221 14.19 17.25 1.49
N GLY A 222 13.95 16.69 2.67
CA GLY A 222 13.17 17.33 3.74
C GLY A 222 13.87 18.49 4.44
N SER A 223 15.20 18.61 4.30
CA SER A 223 16.01 19.64 4.97
C SER A 223 15.83 21.02 4.33
N ASN A 224 16.41 21.22 3.15
CA ASN A 224 16.40 22.49 2.43
C ASN A 224 15.23 22.59 1.41
N GLY A 225 14.41 21.55 1.29
CA GLY A 225 13.26 21.50 0.38
C GLY A 225 13.63 21.47 -1.10
N GLN A 226 14.89 21.19 -1.43
CA GLN A 226 15.40 21.15 -2.80
C GLN A 226 15.37 19.73 -3.36
N CYS A 227 15.45 19.63 -4.68
CA CYS A 227 15.39 18.36 -5.40
C CYS A 227 16.79 17.88 -5.75
N LEU A 228 16.99 16.57 -5.70
CA LEU A 228 18.19 15.90 -6.19
C LEU A 228 18.40 16.25 -7.68
N ASP A 229 19.57 16.76 -8.03
CA ASP A 229 19.86 17.38 -9.32
C ASP A 229 21.23 16.91 -9.84
N ALA A 230 21.22 16.30 -11.03
CA ALA A 230 22.41 15.82 -11.73
C ALA A 230 22.88 16.86 -12.76
N PHE A 231 23.57 17.89 -12.31
CA PHE A 231 23.99 19.00 -13.17
C PHE A 231 25.21 18.66 -14.03
N SER A 232 25.31 19.25 -15.22
CA SER A 232 26.50 19.09 -16.06
C SER A 232 27.67 19.88 -15.50
N THR A 233 28.84 19.25 -15.43
CA THR A 233 30.11 19.88 -15.08
C THR A 233 30.97 20.21 -16.30
N GLY A 234 30.43 20.04 -17.51
CA GLY A 234 31.15 20.16 -18.79
C GLY A 234 31.69 18.81 -19.30
N ASP A 235 32.08 18.75 -20.58
CA ASP A 235 32.70 17.58 -21.22
C ASP A 235 31.93 16.26 -21.06
N GLY A 236 30.60 16.31 -21.00
CA GLY A 236 29.74 15.14 -20.81
C GLY A 236 29.79 14.55 -19.39
N LYS A 237 30.39 15.26 -18.42
CA LYS A 237 30.43 14.87 -17.01
C LYS A 237 29.29 15.51 -16.24
N PHE A 238 28.97 14.88 -15.11
CA PHE A 238 27.88 15.28 -14.23
C PHE A 238 28.37 15.38 -12.78
N GLY A 239 27.80 16.32 -12.04
CA GLY A 239 27.89 16.42 -10.59
C GLY A 239 26.56 16.08 -9.95
N LEU A 240 26.55 15.98 -8.62
CA LEU A 240 25.36 15.75 -7.83
C LEU A 240 25.27 16.81 -6.73
N HIS A 241 24.12 17.46 -6.64
CA HIS A 241 23.75 18.37 -5.56
C HIS A 241 22.23 18.34 -5.37
N THR A 242 21.72 19.13 -4.44
CA THR A 242 20.32 19.54 -4.42
C THR A 242 20.19 20.93 -5.03
N TYR A 243 19.08 21.18 -5.71
CA TYR A 243 18.76 22.47 -6.32
C TYR A 243 17.25 22.73 -6.28
N ALA A 244 16.84 23.99 -6.44
CA ALA A 244 15.42 24.36 -6.43
C ALA A 244 14.60 23.42 -7.33
N CYS A 245 13.53 22.85 -6.78
CA CYS A 245 12.71 21.87 -7.47
C CYS A 245 11.99 22.48 -8.67
N ASP A 246 12.15 21.86 -9.83
CA ASP A 246 11.38 22.17 -11.04
C ASP A 246 10.94 20.87 -11.72
N ALA A 247 9.64 20.61 -11.69
CA ALA A 247 9.03 19.45 -12.32
C ALA A 247 9.19 19.42 -13.86
N LYS A 248 9.73 20.46 -14.50
CA LYS A 248 10.08 20.44 -15.93
C LYS A 248 11.58 20.27 -16.17
N ASN A 249 12.40 20.42 -15.14
CA ASN A 249 13.84 20.34 -15.28
C ASN A 249 14.29 18.88 -15.50
N SER A 250 14.89 18.63 -16.66
CA SER A 250 15.26 17.28 -17.10
C SER A 250 16.37 16.65 -16.27
N ASN A 251 17.22 17.43 -15.59
CA ASN A 251 18.32 16.90 -14.78
C ASN A 251 17.93 16.59 -13.31
N GLN A 252 16.66 16.80 -12.96
CA GLN A 252 16.08 16.47 -11.64
C GLN A 252 15.19 15.23 -11.70
N LYS A 253 15.32 14.45 -12.78
CA LYS A 253 14.42 13.33 -13.09
C LYS A 253 15.03 12.02 -12.66
N TRP A 254 14.35 11.31 -11.78
CA TRP A 254 14.79 10.07 -11.15
C TRP A 254 13.71 9.00 -11.23
N ILE A 255 14.14 7.76 -11.39
CA ILE A 255 13.31 6.56 -11.37
C ILE A 255 13.87 5.66 -10.26
N LEU A 256 13.03 5.37 -9.28
CA LEU A 256 13.29 4.31 -8.31
C LEU A 256 12.92 2.98 -8.96
N GLN A 257 13.92 2.12 -9.20
CA GLN A 257 13.72 0.83 -9.84
C GLN A 257 14.53 -0.24 -9.09
N ASP A 258 13.82 -1.18 -8.47
CA ASP A 258 14.40 -2.26 -7.67
C ASP A 258 15.28 -1.72 -6.53
N LYS A 259 16.61 -1.80 -6.70
CA LYS A 259 17.63 -1.30 -5.76
C LYS A 259 18.44 -0.15 -6.35
N LEU A 260 18.00 0.43 -7.45
CA LEU A 260 18.67 1.52 -8.14
C LEU A 260 17.85 2.81 -8.04
N VAL A 261 18.57 3.92 -7.91
CA VAL A 261 18.03 5.27 -8.13
C VAL A 261 18.63 5.76 -9.45
N LYS A 262 17.88 5.57 -10.53
CA LYS A 262 18.34 5.83 -11.91
C LYS A 262 17.90 7.22 -12.35
N HIS A 263 18.71 7.89 -13.13
CA HIS A 263 18.30 9.14 -13.74
C HIS A 263 17.38 8.85 -14.95
N ALA A 264 16.27 9.58 -15.09
CA ALA A 264 15.23 9.29 -16.09
C ALA A 264 15.52 9.90 -17.48
N THR A 265 16.26 11.01 -17.53
CA THR A 265 16.66 11.62 -18.81
C THR A 265 17.98 11.02 -19.32
N PHE A 266 19.02 11.08 -18.48
CA PHE A 266 20.32 10.44 -18.73
C PHE A 266 20.30 9.00 -18.23
N ASN A 267 19.73 8.08 -19.02
CA ASN A 267 19.46 6.69 -18.60
C ASN A 267 20.69 5.85 -18.23
N ASN A 268 21.90 6.34 -18.56
CA ASN A 268 23.15 5.74 -18.13
C ASN A 268 23.59 6.21 -16.74
N LEU A 269 22.97 7.21 -16.11
CA LEU A 269 23.39 7.71 -14.80
C LEU A 269 22.58 7.08 -13.65
N CYS A 270 23.29 6.66 -12.62
CA CYS A 270 22.75 6.11 -11.38
C CYS A 270 23.33 6.87 -10.18
N LEU A 271 22.54 7.00 -9.11
CA LEU A 271 23.04 7.45 -7.81
C LEU A 271 24.05 6.42 -7.27
N ASP A 272 25.23 6.91 -6.92
CA ASP A 272 26.38 6.09 -6.53
C ASP A 272 26.98 6.66 -5.24
N ALA A 273 27.17 5.82 -4.22
CA ALA A 273 27.93 6.18 -3.03
C ALA A 273 29.43 6.10 -3.37
N ASP A 274 30.10 7.25 -3.54
CA ASP A 274 31.46 7.29 -4.07
C ASP A 274 32.43 6.54 -3.15
N PRO A 275 32.95 5.38 -3.57
CA PRO A 275 33.85 4.59 -2.74
C PRO A 275 35.26 5.20 -2.64
N THR A 276 35.57 6.19 -3.48
CA THR A 276 36.89 6.80 -3.59
C THR A 276 37.00 8.11 -2.82
N ASP A 277 35.88 8.68 -2.37
CA ASP A 277 35.83 9.92 -1.61
C ASP A 277 35.78 9.64 -0.10
N ASN A 278 36.88 9.96 0.60
CA ASN A 278 36.99 9.79 2.06
C ASN A 278 36.04 10.69 2.87
N SER A 279 35.39 11.69 2.23
CA SER A 279 34.32 12.49 2.83
C SER A 279 32.93 11.87 2.68
N HIS A 280 32.86 10.65 2.14
CA HIS A 280 31.63 9.87 1.96
C HIS A 280 30.61 10.54 1.02
N LYS A 281 31.07 11.27 0.01
CA LYS A 281 30.16 11.90 -0.97
C LYS A 281 29.36 10.86 -1.74
N ALA A 282 28.12 11.19 -2.05
CA ALA A 282 27.38 10.55 -3.12
C ALA A 282 27.63 11.32 -4.43
N GLN A 283 27.55 10.61 -5.54
CA GLN A 283 27.74 11.13 -6.88
C GLN A 283 26.72 10.52 -7.84
N VAL A 284 26.79 10.93 -9.11
CA VAL A 284 26.22 10.18 -10.22
C VAL A 284 27.32 9.48 -10.99
N TRP A 285 27.09 8.22 -11.36
CA TRP A 285 28.04 7.43 -12.14
C TRP A 285 27.31 6.57 -13.17
N ASP A 286 28.05 6.02 -14.12
CA ASP A 286 27.49 5.09 -15.09
C ASP A 286 26.84 3.89 -14.37
N CYS A 287 25.56 3.65 -14.69
CA CYS A 287 24.77 2.54 -14.20
C CYS A 287 25.44 1.23 -14.56
N THR A 288 25.98 0.54 -13.55
CA THR A 288 26.75 -0.67 -13.74
C THR A 288 26.06 -1.82 -13.04
N ALA A 289 25.80 -2.90 -13.78
CA ALA A 289 25.14 -4.08 -13.23
C ALA A 289 25.92 -4.64 -12.04
N TYR A 290 25.22 -4.94 -10.94
CA TYR A 290 25.80 -5.48 -9.70
C TYR A 290 26.83 -4.57 -9.02
N ASN A 291 26.85 -3.27 -9.33
CA ASN A 291 27.68 -2.31 -8.59
C ASN A 291 27.11 -2.12 -7.17
N LYS A 292 27.89 -2.54 -6.17
CA LYS A 292 27.51 -2.46 -4.75
C LYS A 292 27.28 -1.03 -4.26
N ASN A 293 27.96 -0.05 -4.85
CA ASN A 293 27.86 1.37 -4.49
C ASN A 293 26.61 2.05 -5.06
N GLN A 294 25.96 1.41 -6.04
CA GLN A 294 24.70 1.87 -6.63
C GLN A 294 23.49 1.12 -6.08
N CYS A 295 23.71 0.17 -5.16
CA CYS A 295 22.65 -0.60 -4.54
C CYS A 295 22.11 0.15 -3.31
N TRP A 296 20.83 0.50 -3.37
CA TRP A 296 20.11 1.19 -2.31
C TRP A 296 18.92 0.34 -1.84
N ASN A 297 18.86 0.05 -0.54
CA ASN A 297 17.64 -0.25 0.17
C ASN A 297 16.79 1.02 0.21
N ILE A 298 15.75 1.04 -0.61
CA ILE A 298 14.78 2.13 -0.67
C ILE A 298 13.67 1.81 0.33
N LEU A 299 13.67 2.50 1.46
CA LEU A 299 12.81 2.19 2.60
C LEU A 299 11.77 3.31 2.75
N ARG A 300 10.49 2.97 2.86
CA ARG A 300 9.47 3.99 3.17
C ARG A 300 9.59 4.47 4.62
N VAL A 301 9.26 5.73 4.85
CA VAL A 301 9.31 6.43 6.16
C VAL A 301 7.92 6.86 6.59
#